data_AF-A0A836K5L3-F1
#
_entry.id   AF-A0A836K5L3-F1
#
_cell.length_a   1.000
_cell.length_b   1.000
_cell.length_c   1.000
_cell.angle_alpha   90.00
_cell.angle_beta   90.00
_cell.angle_gamma   90.00
#
_symmetry.space_group_name_H-M   'P 1'
#
loop_
_entity.id
_entity.type
_entity.pdbx_description
1 polymer ?
#
loop_
_entity_poly.entity_id
_entity_poly.type
_entity_poly.pdbx_seq_one_letter_code
_entity_poly.pdbx_strand_id
1 'polypeptide(L)'
;MYTMNPVENSQLDLSILFQLSRPKQRRILGQYLFPLVYNIYPNFMPHKLTDILLDINSLGVLMSMLYDPELFHLKLNDAINVLQTYYAIKSTIEEPQD
;
A
#
# COMPACT_ATOMS: atom_id res chain seq x y z
N MET A 1 26.49 24.63 7.64
CA MET A 1 25.33 25.14 6.86
C MET A 1 24.46 23.94 6.52
N TYR A 2 23.25 23.86 7.08
CA TYR A 2 22.29 22.81 6.73
C TYR A 2 21.73 23.14 5.34
N THR A 3 22.24 22.48 4.31
CA THR A 3 21.69 22.59 2.96
C THR A 3 20.37 21.84 2.93
N MET A 4 19.31 22.63 2.90
CA MET A 4 17.94 22.37 2.47
C MET A 4 17.67 20.97 1.89
N ASN A 5 16.75 20.26 2.56
CA ASN A 5 16.01 19.14 2.00
C ASN A 5 15.34 19.56 0.67
N PRO A 6 15.61 18.89 -0.46
CA PRO A 6 14.76 18.98 -1.61
C PRO A 6 13.59 18.01 -1.42
N VAL A 7 12.64 18.35 -0.56
CA VAL A 7 11.28 17.75 -0.58
C VAL A 7 10.38 18.66 -1.41
N GLU A 8 10.91 19.09 -2.55
CA GLU A 8 10.18 19.82 -3.59
C GLU A 8 10.61 19.24 -4.94
N ASN A 9 10.30 17.97 -5.15
CA ASN A 9 10.09 17.41 -6.47
C ASN A 9 9.16 16.21 -6.33
N SER A 10 8.04 16.28 -7.03
CA SER A 10 6.91 15.36 -7.07
C SER A 10 7.25 14.00 -7.70
N GLN A 11 8.50 13.56 -7.58
CA GLN A 11 9.05 12.37 -8.20
C GLN A 11 9.74 11.59 -7.08
N LEU A 12 9.22 10.40 -6.79
CA LEU A 12 9.85 9.47 -5.86
C LEU A 12 11.30 9.24 -6.31
N ASP A 13 12.28 9.84 -5.63
CA ASP A 13 13.68 9.55 -5.90
C ASP A 13 13.99 8.14 -5.41
N LEU A 14 13.92 7.19 -6.34
CA LEU A 14 14.23 5.78 -6.13
C LEU A 14 15.61 5.62 -5.48
N SER A 15 16.56 6.48 -5.82
CA SER A 15 17.94 6.45 -5.33
C SER A 15 18.00 6.69 -3.83
N ILE A 16 17.22 7.65 -3.32
CA ILE A 16 17.08 7.90 -1.87
C ILE A 16 16.33 6.75 -1.22
N LEU A 17 15.28 6.21 -1.88
CA LEU A 17 14.55 5.09 -1.32
C LEU A 17 15.45 3.88 -1.09
N PHE A 18 16.29 3.50 -2.06
CA PHE A 18 17.21 2.37 -1.94
C PHE A 18 18.24 2.53 -0.80
N GLN A 19 18.52 3.76 -0.36
CA GLN A 19 19.42 4.05 0.78
C GLN A 19 18.73 3.93 2.15
N LEU A 20 17.41 3.83 2.19
CA LEU A 20 16.65 3.71 3.43
C LEU A 20 16.50 2.27 3.90
N SER A 21 16.20 2.08 5.19
CA SER A 21 15.88 0.76 5.73
C SER A 21 14.59 0.21 5.13
N ARG A 22 14.50 -1.12 4.95
CA ARG A 22 13.30 -1.79 4.39
C ARG A 22 11.96 -1.30 4.96
N PRO A 23 11.81 -1.09 6.29
CA PRO A 23 10.57 -0.54 6.85
C PRO A 23 10.25 0.87 6.37
N LYS A 24 11.27 1.74 6.26
CA LYS A 24 11.11 3.12 5.74
C LYS A 24 10.74 3.10 4.27
N GLN A 25 11.35 2.22 3.48
CA GLN A 25 11.03 2.07 2.04
C GLN A 25 9.55 1.74 1.84
N ARG A 26 9.05 0.75 2.58
CA ARG A 26 7.64 0.34 2.54
C ARG A 26 6.70 1.47 2.97
N ARG A 27 7.04 2.18 4.04
CA ARG A 27 6.25 3.33 4.53
C ARG A 27 6.16 4.45 3.48
N ILE A 28 7.25 4.74 2.78
CA ILE A 28 7.25 5.75 1.73
C ILE A 28 6.40 5.27 0.56
N LEU A 29 6.60 4.03 0.08
CA LEU A 29 5.76 3.45 -0.98
C LEU A 29 4.27 3.46 -0.61
N GLY A 30 3.92 3.18 0.64
CA GLY A 30 2.55 3.28 1.14
C GLY A 30 1.95 4.68 1.01
N GLN A 31 2.74 5.73 1.25
CA GLN A 31 2.27 7.11 1.08
C GLN A 31 1.99 7.47 -0.38
N TYR A 32 2.70 6.86 -1.34
CA TYR A 32 2.43 7.05 -2.77
C TYR A 32 1.29 6.17 -3.28
N LEU A 33 1.15 4.96 -2.76
CA LEU A 33 0.06 4.04 -3.14
C LEU A 33 -1.29 4.46 -2.52
N PHE A 34 -1.30 5.02 -1.31
CA PHE A 34 -2.53 5.38 -0.62
C PHE A 34 -3.47 6.30 -1.43
N PRO A 35 -3.01 7.42 -2.03
CA PRO A 35 -3.85 8.26 -2.88
C PRO A 35 -4.42 7.53 -4.09
N LEU A 36 -3.66 6.60 -4.68
CA LEU A 36 -4.12 5.78 -5.81
C LEU A 36 -5.25 4.85 -5.38
N VAL A 37 -5.09 4.18 -4.22
CA VAL A 37 -6.12 3.34 -3.63
C VAL A 37 -7.35 4.17 -3.27
N TYR A 38 -7.16 5.33 -2.63
CA TYR A 38 -8.25 6.23 -2.23
C TYR A 38 -9.06 6.72 -3.42
N ASN A 39 -8.41 7.01 -4.55
CA ASN A 39 -9.08 7.49 -5.76
C ASN A 39 -10.00 6.42 -6.39
N ILE A 40 -9.63 5.14 -6.29
CA ILE A 40 -10.43 4.03 -6.82
C ILE A 40 -11.51 3.59 -5.80
N TYR A 41 -11.14 3.51 -4.52
CA TYR A 41 -11.96 2.96 -3.44
C TYR A 41 -12.04 3.89 -2.23
N PRO A 42 -12.62 5.10 -2.37
CA PRO A 42 -12.63 6.09 -1.29
C PRO A 42 -13.42 5.62 -0.06
N ASN A 43 -14.45 4.79 -0.27
CA ASN A 43 -15.36 4.30 0.77
C ASN A 43 -14.98 2.92 1.32
N PHE A 44 -13.98 2.24 0.75
CA PHE A 44 -13.65 0.85 1.10
C PHE A 44 -12.30 0.79 1.83
N MET A 45 -12.28 1.30 3.05
CA MET A 45 -11.13 1.25 4.00
C MET A 45 -9.75 1.42 3.33
N PRO A 46 -9.48 2.56 2.67
CA PRO A 46 -8.29 2.74 1.84
C PRO A 46 -6.98 2.58 2.62
N HIS A 47 -6.96 2.95 3.91
CA HIS A 47 -5.82 2.73 4.79
C HIS A 47 -5.50 1.23 4.97
N LYS A 48 -6.53 0.41 5.22
CA LYS A 48 -6.37 -1.03 5.46
C LYS A 48 -6.02 -1.79 4.19
N LEU A 49 -6.59 -1.40 3.05
CA LEU A 49 -6.18 -1.92 1.76
C LEU A 49 -4.72 -1.58 1.44
N THR A 50 -4.29 -0.36 1.73
CA THR A 50 -2.89 0.05 1.53
C THR A 50 -1.96 -0.76 2.43
N ASP A 51 -2.30 -0.95 3.69
CA ASP A 51 -1.50 -1.78 4.61
C ASP A 51 -1.41 -3.23 4.12
N ILE A 52 -2.52 -3.83 3.69
CA ILE A 52 -2.52 -5.18 3.11
C ILE A 52 -1.67 -5.24 1.84
N LEU A 53 -1.80 -4.26 0.95
CA LEU A 53 -0.99 -4.16 -0.27
C LEU A 53 0.50 -4.15 0.07
N LEU A 54 0.89 -3.35 1.06
CA LEU A 54 2.27 -3.35 1.54
C LEU A 54 2.63 -4.76 2.02
N ASP A 55 1.86 -5.35 2.91
CA ASP A 55 2.15 -6.60 3.61
C ASP A 55 2.27 -7.82 2.69
N ILE A 56 1.41 -7.95 1.69
CA ILE A 56 1.42 -9.11 0.79
C ILE A 56 2.42 -8.97 -0.36
N ASN A 57 2.91 -7.77 -0.66
CA ASN A 57 3.77 -7.53 -1.82
C ASN A 57 5.23 -7.20 -1.44
N SER A 58 6.14 -7.61 -2.32
CA SER A 58 7.55 -7.26 -2.22
C SER A 58 7.78 -5.81 -2.67
N LEU A 59 8.88 -5.20 -2.21
CA LEU A 59 9.26 -3.84 -2.58
C LEU A 59 9.36 -3.63 -4.10
N GLY A 60 9.86 -4.63 -4.83
CA GLY A 60 9.94 -4.57 -6.30
C GLY A 60 8.57 -4.50 -6.95
N VAL A 61 7.61 -5.29 -6.46
CA VAL A 61 6.23 -5.27 -6.98
C VAL A 61 5.54 -3.95 -6.63
N LEU A 62 5.67 -3.47 -5.38
CA LEU A 62 5.14 -2.18 -4.94
C LEU A 62 5.68 -1.01 -5.78
N MET A 63 6.96 -1.07 -6.17
CA MET A 63 7.56 -0.12 -7.09
C MET A 63 6.93 -0.20 -8.48
N SER A 64 6.86 -1.41 -9.04
CA SER A 64 6.27 -1.61 -10.36
C SER A 64 4.83 -1.11 -10.43
N MET A 65 4.03 -1.24 -9.35
CA MET A 65 2.67 -0.69 -9.28
C MET A 65 2.60 0.83 -9.49
N LEU A 66 3.65 1.58 -9.15
CA LEU A 66 3.68 3.03 -9.36
C LEU A 66 3.86 3.41 -10.83
N TYR A 67 4.43 2.51 -11.64
CA TYR A 67 4.69 2.72 -13.06
C TYR A 67 3.72 1.93 -13.96
N ASP A 68 3.13 0.86 -13.45
CA ASP A 68 2.25 -0.05 -14.15
C ASP A 68 0.85 -0.07 -13.48
N PRO A 69 -0.13 0.65 -14.05
CA PRO A 69 -1.48 0.69 -13.51
C PRO A 69 -2.19 -0.67 -13.60
N GLU A 70 -1.87 -1.52 -14.58
CA GLU A 70 -2.50 -2.83 -14.73
C GLU A 70 -2.07 -3.76 -13.59
N LEU A 71 -0.76 -3.77 -13.29
CA LEU A 71 -0.22 -4.48 -12.12
C LEU A 71 -0.83 -3.96 -10.81
N PHE A 72 -1.00 -2.64 -10.68
CA PHE A 72 -1.64 -2.05 -9.51
C PHE A 72 -3.07 -2.55 -9.32
N HIS A 73 -3.90 -2.55 -10.37
CA HIS A 73 -5.27 -3.07 -10.31
C HIS A 73 -5.30 -4.56 -9.97
N LEU A 74 -4.41 -5.37 -10.55
CA LEU A 74 -4.31 -6.79 -10.24
C LEU A 74 -4.03 -7.01 -8.74
N LYS A 75 -3.06 -6.28 -8.19
CA LYS A 75 -2.67 -6.41 -6.79
C LYS A 75 -3.65 -5.79 -5.81
N LEU A 76 -4.38 -4.77 -6.24
CA LEU A 76 -5.48 -4.19 -5.49
C LEU A 76 -6.62 -5.21 -5.33
N ASN A 77 -6.94 -5.98 -6.37
CA ASN A 77 -7.91 -7.08 -6.28
C ASN A 77 -7.45 -8.18 -5.32
N ASP A 78 -6.17 -8.57 -5.36
CA ASP A 78 -5.60 -9.52 -4.39
C ASP A 78 -5.80 -9.02 -2.95
N ALA A 79 -5.51 -7.74 -2.69
CA ALA A 79 -5.68 -7.13 -1.37
C ALA A 79 -7.15 -7.08 -0.92
N ILE A 80 -8.08 -6.80 -1.84
CA ILE A 80 -9.52 -6.82 -1.57
C ILE A 80 -9.97 -8.23 -1.19
N ASN A 81 -9.54 -9.26 -1.93
CA ASN A 81 -9.88 -10.65 -1.63
C ASN A 81 -9.39 -11.06 -0.24
N VAL A 82 -8.17 -10.66 0.13
CA VAL A 82 -7.61 -10.91 1.47
C VAL A 82 -8.43 -10.19 2.54
N LEU A 83 -8.78 -8.92 2.32
CA LEU A 83 -9.57 -8.14 3.27
C LEU A 83 -10.97 -8.72 3.46
N GLN A 84 -11.65 -9.10 2.38
CA GLN A 84 -12.97 -9.74 2.42
C GLN A 84 -12.90 -11.09 3.13
N THR A 85 -11.90 -11.92 2.81
CA THR A 85 -11.69 -13.21 3.48
C THR A 85 -11.46 -13.03 4.98
N TYR A 86 -10.63 -12.05 5.37
CA TYR A 86 -10.40 -11.72 6.77
C TYR A 86 -11.69 -11.33 7.49
N TYR A 87 -12.53 -10.48 6.90
CA TYR A 87 -13.80 -10.08 7.52
C TYR A 87 -14.83 -11.20 7.53
N ALA A 88 -14.93 -12.00 6.48
CA ALA A 88 -15.83 -13.15 6.42
C ALA A 88 -15.48 -14.18 7.48
N ILE A 89 -14.19 -14.49 7.65
CA ILE A 89 -13.72 -15.38 8.71
C ILE A 89 -14.00 -14.74 10.08
N LYS A 90 -13.70 -13.45 10.27
CA LYS A 90 -13.97 -12.75 11.54
C LYS A 90 -15.45 -12.80 11.93
N SER A 91 -16.37 -12.61 10.99
CA SER A 91 -17.81 -12.71 11.28
C SER A 91 -18.26 -14.13 11.64
N THR A 92 -17.61 -15.16 11.10
CA THR A 92 -17.91 -16.57 11.44
C THR A 92 -17.35 -16.98 12.80
N ILE A 93 -16.29 -16.34 13.28
CA ILE A 93 -15.70 -16.64 14.61
C ILE A 93 -16.42 -15.86 15.74
N GLU A 94 -17.18 -14.81 15.41
CA GLU A 94 -17.94 -13.99 16.36
C GLU A 94 -19.43 -14.40 16.47
N GLU A 95 -19.79 -15.64 16.14
CA GLU A 95 -21.10 -16.20 16.55
C GLU A 95 -21.05 -16.52 18.07
N PRO A 96 -21.88 -15.88 18.91
CA PRO A 96 -22.10 -16.37 20.26
C PRO A 96 -22.82 -17.71 20.12
N GLN A 97 -22.19 -18.76 20.66
CA GLN A 97 -22.88 -19.99 21.01
C GLN A 97 -23.87 -19.63 22.13
N ASP A 98 -25.08 -19.19 21.75
CA ASP A 98 -26.26 -19.18 22.63
C ASP A 98 -26.88 -20.60 22.69
#